data_AF-A0A966XIW4-F1
#
_entry.id   AF-A0A966XIW4-F1
#
_cell.length_a   1.000
_cell.length_b   1.000
_cell.length_c   1.000
_cell.angle_alpha   90.00
_cell.angle_beta   90.00
_cell.angle_gamma   90.00
#
_symmetry.space_group_name_H-M   'P 1'
#
loop_
_entity.id
_entity.type
_entity.pdbx_description
1 polymer ?
#
loop_
_entity_poly.entity_id
_entity_poly.type
_entity_poly.pdbx_seq_one_letter_code
_entity_poly.pdbx_strand_id
1 'polypeptide(L)'
;MSSDSSSVDPSIARRFTEYVGVYDADATLWGEVSYWIGARFGARHCPLCDVTHGLFRQRGEWKACALELTAPFVTYHRNDAPEDVRAAAAGNYPIVLGRHAGSLVVLLTNADIERCDGSPQALAAALLAKP
;
A
#
# COMPACT_ATOMS: atom_id res chain seq x y z
N MET A 1 -2.65 -0.87 -47.39
CA MET A 1 -3.31 -1.76 -46.42
C MET A 1 -2.25 -2.68 -45.82
N SER A 2 -2.49 -3.10 -44.57
CA SER A 2 -1.61 -3.90 -43.69
C SER A 2 -0.60 -3.03 -42.94
N SER A 3 -0.96 -2.40 -41.80
CA SER A 3 -1.21 -3.00 -40.48
C SER A 3 0.06 -3.59 -39.90
N ASP A 4 0.85 -2.76 -39.21
CA ASP A 4 1.94 -3.21 -38.36
C ASP A 4 1.43 -3.24 -36.92
N SER A 5 1.21 -4.44 -36.41
CA SER A 5 0.76 -4.72 -35.06
C SER A 5 1.89 -4.43 -34.10
N SER A 6 1.90 -3.25 -33.48
CA SER A 6 2.70 -2.98 -32.29
C SER A 6 2.18 -3.85 -31.16
N SER A 7 2.77 -5.03 -30.99
CA SER A 7 2.61 -5.85 -29.80
C SER A 7 3.11 -5.06 -28.59
N VAL A 8 2.17 -4.42 -27.89
CA VAL A 8 2.43 -3.79 -26.60
C VAL A 8 2.98 -4.87 -25.69
N ASP A 9 4.19 -4.65 -25.16
CA ASP A 9 4.76 -5.52 -24.14
C ASP A 9 3.74 -5.65 -23.00
N PRO A 10 3.32 -6.86 -22.60
CA PRO A 10 2.38 -7.04 -21.49
C PRO A 10 2.87 -6.42 -20.16
N SER A 11 4.16 -6.09 -20.02
CA SER A 11 4.71 -5.29 -18.92
C SER A 11 4.39 -3.79 -19.05
N ILE A 12 4.41 -3.24 -20.27
CA ILE A 12 3.96 -1.86 -20.55
C ILE A 12 2.45 -1.73 -20.33
N ALA A 13 1.69 -2.80 -20.62
CA ALA A 13 0.26 -2.89 -20.39
C ALA A 13 -0.13 -3.26 -18.95
N ARG A 14 0.79 -3.26 -17.98
CA ARG A 14 0.51 -3.54 -16.55
C ARG A 14 0.93 -2.43 -15.60
N ARG A 15 1.18 -1.23 -16.09
CA ARG A 15 1.48 -0.08 -15.23
C ARG A 15 0.30 0.22 -14.32
N PHE A 16 0.51 0.15 -13.01
CA PHE A 16 -0.49 0.59 -12.05
C PHE A 16 -0.79 2.08 -12.24
N THR A 17 -2.05 2.44 -12.18
CA THR A 17 -2.49 3.84 -12.13
C THR A 17 -2.46 4.39 -10.71
N GLU A 18 -2.47 3.50 -9.72
CA GLU A 18 -2.48 3.82 -8.29
C GLU A 18 -2.01 2.60 -7.48
N TYR A 19 -1.25 2.84 -6.42
CA TYR A 19 -1.01 1.89 -5.34
C TYR A 19 -1.96 2.22 -4.17
N VAL A 20 -2.62 1.20 -3.62
CA VAL A 20 -3.59 1.36 -2.53
C VAL A 20 -3.11 0.59 -1.32
N GLY A 21 -2.65 1.30 -0.29
CA GLY A 21 -2.35 0.71 1.02
C GLY A 21 -3.58 0.71 1.92
N VAL A 22 -3.93 -0.43 2.52
CA VAL A 22 -4.99 -0.51 3.52
C VAL A 22 -4.41 -0.97 4.85
N TYR A 23 -4.56 -0.13 5.87
CA TYR A 23 -4.10 -0.42 7.23
C TYR A 23 -5.02 -1.43 7.93
N ASP A 24 -4.47 -2.27 8.83
CA ASP A 24 -5.27 -3.03 9.79
C ASP A 24 -5.67 -2.19 11.01
N ALA A 25 -6.32 -1.06 10.75
CA ALA A 25 -6.83 -0.15 11.76
C ALA A 25 -8.13 0.51 11.26
N ASP A 26 -8.94 1.00 12.18
CA ASP A 26 -10.16 1.78 11.88
C ASP A 26 -9.86 3.28 11.94
N ALA A 27 -10.50 4.09 11.08
CA ALA A 27 -10.25 5.53 10.97
C ALA A 27 -10.46 6.32 12.27
N THR A 28 -11.41 5.89 13.10
CA THR A 28 -11.69 6.49 14.42
C THR A 28 -10.54 6.33 15.41
N LEU A 29 -9.71 5.29 15.25
CA LEU A 29 -8.55 5.04 16.11
C LEU A 29 -7.36 5.95 15.77
N TRP A 30 -7.33 6.53 14.56
CA TRP A 30 -6.24 7.39 14.08
C TRP A 30 -6.50 8.89 14.30
N GLY A 31 -7.76 9.31 14.42
CA GLY A 31 -8.13 10.72 14.64
C GLY A 31 -7.84 11.25 16.05
N GLU A 32 -7.73 10.38 17.06
CA GLU A 32 -7.60 10.77 18.48
C GLU A 32 -6.26 10.41 19.14
N VAL A 33 -5.40 9.57 18.54
CA VAL A 33 -4.25 8.99 19.27
C VAL A 33 -2.94 8.99 18.46
N SER A 34 -2.16 10.04 18.64
CA SER A 34 -0.76 10.18 18.21
C SER A 34 0.23 9.26 18.97
N TYR A 35 -0.12 8.01 19.30
CA TYR A 35 0.61 7.23 20.34
C TYR A 35 1.00 5.79 20.00
N TRP A 36 1.24 5.44 18.74
CA TRP A 36 1.75 4.09 18.43
C TRP A 36 3.28 4.06 18.30
N ILE A 37 3.98 4.45 19.38
CA ILE A 37 5.28 3.81 19.66
C ILE A 37 4.98 2.48 20.31
N GLY A 38 5.43 1.43 19.66
CA GLY A 38 6.18 0.34 20.28
C GLY A 38 5.62 -0.21 21.59
N ALA A 39 5.03 -1.40 21.48
CA ALA A 39 4.79 -2.33 22.58
C ALA A 39 3.84 -1.83 23.68
N ARG A 40 2.62 -2.41 23.75
CA ARG A 40 2.09 -3.10 24.95
C ARG A 40 0.56 -3.16 25.08
N PHE A 41 -0.25 -2.50 24.26
CA PHE A 41 -1.72 -2.52 24.45
C PHE A 41 -2.50 -3.02 23.23
N GLY A 42 -2.81 -4.32 23.24
CA GLY A 42 -4.10 -4.92 22.82
C GLY A 42 -4.68 -4.68 21.41
N ALA A 43 -4.15 -3.76 20.62
CA ALA A 43 -4.51 -3.52 19.24
C ALA A 43 -3.54 -4.29 18.33
N ARG A 44 -4.06 -4.79 17.21
CA ARG A 44 -3.31 -5.59 16.24
C ARG A 44 -2.09 -4.79 15.75
N HIS A 45 -0.94 -5.45 15.71
CA HIS A 45 0.27 -4.91 15.10
C HIS A 45 0.01 -4.68 13.60
N CYS A 46 0.22 -3.47 13.12
CA CYS A 46 0.03 -3.12 11.71
C CYS A 46 1.38 -2.67 11.11
N PRO A 47 2.11 -3.57 10.43
CA PRO A 47 3.44 -3.26 9.88
C PRO A 47 3.42 -2.17 8.81
N LEU A 48 2.29 -1.96 8.11
CA LEU A 48 2.17 -0.84 7.17
C LEU A 48 2.16 0.51 7.91
N CYS A 49 1.60 0.58 9.12
CA CYS A 49 1.66 1.79 9.94
C CYS A 49 3.09 2.11 10.36
N ASP A 50 3.90 1.10 10.71
CA ASP A 50 5.31 1.29 11.08
C ASP A 50 6.14 1.88 9.93
N VAL A 51 5.80 1.50 8.70
CA VAL A 51 6.42 2.05 7.49
C VAL A 51 5.97 3.49 7.24
N THR A 52 4.68 3.80 7.35
CA THR A 52 4.15 5.09 6.88
C THR A 52 4.12 6.19 7.95
N HIS A 53 4.06 5.83 9.23
CA HIS A 53 3.90 6.77 10.34
C HIS A 53 5.10 6.77 11.29
N GLY A 54 5.49 7.99 11.69
CA GLY A 54 6.37 8.22 12.81
C GLY A 54 5.53 8.59 14.02
N LEU A 55 6.18 9.07 15.07
CA LEU A 55 5.57 9.28 16.37
C LEU A 55 4.27 10.11 16.36
N PHE A 56 4.24 11.19 15.60
CA PHE A 56 3.13 12.16 15.62
C PHE A 56 2.53 12.45 14.25
N ARG A 57 3.14 11.94 13.18
CA ARG A 57 2.80 12.27 11.80
C ARG A 57 3.38 11.25 10.83
N GLN A 58 2.90 11.28 9.59
CA GLN A 58 3.48 10.51 8.50
C GLN A 58 5.00 10.75 8.38
N ARG A 59 5.77 9.69 8.17
CA ARG A 59 7.24 9.72 8.06
C ARG A 59 7.65 10.51 6.82
N GLY A 60 8.63 11.40 7.00
CA GLY A 60 9.20 12.15 5.88
C GLY A 60 9.87 11.23 4.86
N GLU A 61 10.56 10.18 5.34
CA GLU A 61 11.19 9.15 4.52
C GLU A 61 10.17 8.42 3.65
N TRP A 62 9.03 8.04 4.23
CA TRP A 62 7.94 7.44 3.46
C TRP A 62 7.38 8.38 2.40
N LYS A 63 7.15 9.66 2.75
CA LYS A 63 6.72 10.66 1.76
C LYS A 63 7.70 10.75 0.59
N ALA A 64 9.00 10.81 0.87
CA ALA A 64 10.03 10.85 -0.16
C ALA A 64 9.99 9.58 -1.04
N CYS A 65 9.91 8.39 -0.43
CA CYS A 65 9.82 7.14 -1.17
C CYS A 65 8.55 7.05 -2.04
N ALA A 66 7.41 7.51 -1.52
CA ALA A 66 6.13 7.48 -2.24
C ALA A 66 6.12 8.39 -3.49
N LEU A 67 6.92 9.46 -3.50
CA LEU A 67 7.08 10.34 -4.67
C LEU A 67 7.87 9.69 -5.81
N GLU A 68 8.71 8.70 -5.51
CA GLU A 68 9.54 7.99 -6.49
C GLU A 68 8.85 6.74 -7.08
N LEU A 69 7.64 6.41 -6.61
CA LEU A 69 6.86 5.30 -7.15
C LEU A 69 6.35 5.61 -8.56
N THR A 70 6.12 4.57 -9.36
CA THR A 70 5.61 4.74 -10.74
C THR A 70 4.16 5.21 -10.82
N ALA A 71 3.46 5.26 -9.69
CA ALA A 71 2.09 5.72 -9.55
C ALA A 71 1.86 6.29 -8.13
N PRO A 72 0.84 7.13 -7.93
CA PRO A 72 0.49 7.64 -6.60
C PRO A 72 0.20 6.52 -5.62
N PHE A 73 0.59 6.71 -4.36
CA PHE A 73 0.24 5.80 -3.27
C PHE A 73 -0.81 6.46 -2.39
N VAL A 74 -2.01 5.87 -2.34
CA VAL A 74 -3.11 6.29 -1.47
C VAL A 74 -3.29 5.31 -0.33
N THR A 75 -3.84 5.80 0.78
CA THR A 75 -4.03 4.98 1.99
C THR A 75 -5.45 5.07 2.51
N TYR A 76 -5.96 3.93 2.98
CA TYR A 76 -7.23 3.78 3.66
C TYR A 76 -7.09 2.99 4.96
N HIS A 77 -8.02 3.18 5.87
CA HIS A 77 -8.33 2.27 6.95
C HIS A 77 -9.27 1.17 6.45
N ARG A 78 -9.28 0.00 7.10
CA ARG A 78 -10.11 -1.13 6.64
C ARG A 78 -11.61 -0.80 6.56
N ASN A 79 -12.08 0.16 7.36
CA ASN A 79 -13.49 0.56 7.44
C ASN A 79 -13.85 1.80 6.59
N ASP A 80 -12.87 2.56 6.08
CA ASP A 80 -13.10 3.70 5.17
C ASP A 80 -12.68 3.40 3.71
N ALA A 81 -12.06 2.24 3.48
CA ALA A 81 -11.69 1.78 2.15
C ALA A 81 -12.91 1.61 1.22
N PRO A 82 -12.80 2.03 -0.06
CA PRO A 82 -13.82 1.79 -1.08
C PRO A 82 -14.21 0.31 -1.21
N GLU A 83 -15.43 0.04 -1.67
CA GLU A 83 -15.97 -1.33 -1.72
C GLU A 83 -15.13 -2.29 -2.56
N ASP A 84 -14.65 -1.86 -3.73
CA ASP A 84 -13.78 -2.65 -4.60
C ASP A 84 -12.43 -2.96 -3.94
N VAL A 85 -11.87 -2.01 -3.20
CA VAL A 85 -10.66 -2.17 -2.38
C VAL A 85 -10.87 -3.20 -1.27
N ARG A 86 -11.97 -3.11 -0.51
CA ARG A 86 -12.29 -4.10 0.53
C ARG A 86 -12.54 -5.48 -0.04
N ALA A 87 -13.22 -5.56 -1.18
CA ALA A 87 -13.49 -6.83 -1.87
C ALA A 87 -12.18 -7.49 -2.33
N ALA A 88 -11.26 -6.72 -2.93
CA ALA A 88 -9.94 -7.20 -3.32
C ALA A 88 -9.05 -7.57 -2.13
N ALA A 89 -9.16 -6.84 -1.01
CA ALA A 89 -8.44 -7.17 0.22
C ALA A 89 -8.96 -8.46 0.87
N ALA A 90 -10.24 -8.79 0.71
CA ALA A 90 -10.88 -9.99 1.23
C ALA A 90 -10.65 -10.21 2.75
N GLY A 91 -10.60 -9.12 3.52
CA GLY A 91 -10.35 -9.15 4.96
C GLY A 91 -8.89 -9.36 5.37
N ASN A 92 -7.96 -9.44 4.41
CA ASN A 92 -6.53 -9.51 4.68
C ASN A 92 -5.98 -8.10 4.84
N TYR A 93 -5.57 -7.76 6.06
CA TYR A 93 -4.98 -6.48 6.40
C TYR A 93 -3.74 -6.65 7.29
N PRO A 94 -2.78 -5.71 7.25
CA PRO A 94 -2.64 -4.71 6.20
C PRO A 94 -2.31 -5.35 4.84
N ILE A 95 -2.58 -4.60 3.78
CA ILE A 95 -2.36 -5.05 2.39
C ILE A 95 -2.00 -3.87 1.49
N VAL A 96 -1.20 -4.11 0.46
CA VAL A 96 -1.01 -3.17 -0.64
C VAL A 96 -1.51 -3.78 -1.93
N LEU A 97 -2.40 -3.04 -2.60
CA LEU A 97 -2.97 -3.40 -3.90
C LEU A 97 -2.42 -2.50 -5.00
N GLY A 98 -2.40 -3.01 -6.22
CA GLY A 98 -2.15 -2.24 -7.43
C GLY A 98 -3.43 -2.11 -8.23
N ARG A 99 -3.82 -0.88 -8.58
CA ARG A 99 -4.94 -0.60 -9.48
C ARG A 99 -4.43 -0.50 -10.91
N HIS A 100 -4.99 -1.28 -11.82
CA HIS A 100 -4.69 -1.19 -13.25
C HIS A 100 -5.93 -1.52 -14.08
N ALA A 101 -6.24 -0.70 -15.07
CA ALA A 101 -7.41 -0.85 -15.96
C ALA A 101 -8.73 -1.11 -15.20
N GLY A 102 -8.92 -0.46 -14.05
CA GLY A 102 -10.10 -0.59 -13.20
C GLY A 102 -10.14 -1.85 -12.32
N SER A 103 -9.17 -2.75 -12.44
CA SER A 103 -9.03 -3.95 -11.60
C SER A 103 -7.99 -3.73 -10.49
N LEU A 104 -8.17 -4.42 -9.36
CA LEU A 104 -7.22 -4.43 -8.25
C LEU A 104 -6.54 -5.80 -8.15
N VAL A 105 -5.24 -5.80 -7.92
CA VAL A 105 -4.45 -7.01 -7.66
C VAL A 105 -3.65 -6.86 -6.37
N VAL A 106 -3.46 -7.95 -5.64
CA VAL A 106 -2.62 -7.96 -4.45
C VAL A 106 -1.16 -7.87 -4.84
N LEU A 107 -0.45 -6.86 -4.32
CA LEU A 107 0.98 -6.67 -4.55
C LEU A 107 1.80 -7.14 -3.36
N LEU A 108 1.41 -6.72 -2.17
CA LEU A 108 2.07 -7.07 -0.90
C LEU A 108 1.01 -7.50 0.11
N THR A 109 1.19 -8.71 0.64
CA THR A 109 0.42 -9.24 1.78
C THR A 109 0.97 -8.71 3.10
N ASN A 110 0.27 -8.94 4.21
CA ASN A 110 0.79 -8.61 5.55
C ASN A 110 2.22 -9.16 5.75
N ALA A 111 2.46 -10.43 5.40
CA ALA A 111 3.79 -11.05 5.56
C ALA A 111 4.87 -10.39 4.69
N ASP A 112 4.53 -9.87 3.51
CA ASP A 112 5.48 -9.13 2.69
C ASP A 112 5.83 -7.77 3.31
N ILE A 113 4.84 -7.10 3.92
CA ILE A 113 5.02 -5.82 4.59
C ILE A 113 5.80 -6.00 5.90
N GLU A 114 5.55 -7.07 6.68
CA GLU A 114 6.33 -7.41 7.88
C GLU A 114 7.82 -7.59 7.57
N ARG A 115 8.16 -8.20 6.43
CA ARG A 115 9.56 -8.36 5.99
C ARG A 115 10.25 -7.04 5.65
N CYS A 116 9.50 -5.95 5.45
CA CYS A 116 10.08 -4.63 5.28
C CYS A 116 10.60 -4.06 6.59
N ASP A 117 10.27 -4.66 7.75
CA ASP A 117 10.77 -4.28 9.08
C ASP A 117 10.65 -2.77 9.37
N GLY A 118 9.48 -2.21 9.04
CA GLY A 118 9.21 -0.78 9.19
C GLY A 118 10.05 0.13 8.29
N SER A 119 10.75 -0.37 7.28
CA SER A 119 11.56 0.43 6.35
C SER A 119 10.73 0.99 5.17
N PRO A 120 10.63 2.33 5.02
CA PRO A 120 10.04 2.96 3.84
C PRO A 120 10.71 2.57 2.52
N GLN A 121 12.04 2.47 2.53
CA GLN A 121 12.82 2.13 1.36
C GLN A 121 12.59 0.67 0.94
N ALA A 122 12.52 -0.26 1.90
CA ALA A 122 12.23 -1.65 1.60
C ALA A 122 10.83 -1.82 1.01
N LEU A 123 9.82 -1.14 1.56
CA LEU A 123 8.46 -1.17 1.02
C LEU A 123 8.41 -0.62 -0.40
N ALA A 124 9.04 0.53 -0.66
CA ALA A 124 9.09 1.12 -1.99
C ALA A 124 9.81 0.22 -3.00
N ALA A 125 10.95 -0.35 -2.62
CA ALA A 125 11.67 -1.30 -3.46
C ALA A 125 10.83 -2.55 -3.77
N ALA A 126 10.11 -3.09 -2.79
CA ALA A 126 9.22 -4.23 -2.97
C ALA A 126 8.08 -3.92 -3.96
N LEU A 127 7.55 -2.70 -3.98
CA LEU A 127 6.53 -2.25 -4.93
C LEU A 127 7.09 -2.04 -6.33
N LEU A 128 8.26 -1.42 -6.45
CA LEU A 128 8.96 -1.20 -7.73
C LEU A 128 9.43 -2.51 -8.39
N ALA A 129 9.60 -3.57 -7.60
CA ALA A 129 9.90 -4.90 -8.10
C ALA A 129 8.66 -5.65 -8.64
N LYS A 130 7.44 -5.11 -8.46
CA LYS A 130 6.23 -5.71 -9.02
C LYS A 130 6.05 -5.25 -10.47
N PRO A 131 5.71 -6.19 -11.38
CA PRO A 131 5.53 -5.92 -12.81
C PRO A 131 4.29 -5.09 -13.10
#